data_AF-A0A2J5PZ30-F1
#
_entry.id   AF-A0A2J5PZ30-F1
#
_cell.length_a   1.000
_cell.length_b   1.000
_cell.length_c   1.000
_cell.angle_alpha   90.00
_cell.angle_beta   90.00
_cell.angle_gamma   90.00
#
_symmetry.space_group_name_H-M   'P 1'
#
loop_
_entity.id
_entity.type
_entity.pdbx_description
1 polymer ?
#
loop_
_entity_poly.entity_id
_entity_poly.type
_entity_poly.pdbx_seq_one_letter_code
_entity_poly.pdbx_strand_id
1 'polypeptide(L)'
;MKNIIKKCSIAGIVALGISLAPGSVRTSKEGQQKIAGWEDCRSTPYYCTAGGLTVGIGSTGGVENREYSNQEIARRWINDLQRAENCINNNFHGADMPQLTFEAMTDAALNLGCTGLM
;
A
#
# COMPACT_ATOMS: atom_id res chain seq x y z
N MET A 1 -5.46 -21.34 -21.10
CA MET A 1 -4.91 -21.66 -19.76
C MET A 1 -5.60 -20.77 -18.74
N LYS A 2 -6.10 -21.32 -17.63
CA LYS A 2 -6.81 -20.56 -16.61
C LYS A 2 -5.75 -19.89 -15.71
N ASN A 3 -5.64 -18.57 -15.74
CA ASN A 3 -4.73 -17.86 -14.84
C ASN A 3 -5.23 -18.04 -13.40
N ILE A 4 -4.45 -18.75 -12.58
CA ILE A 4 -4.77 -18.96 -11.18
C ILE A 4 -4.48 -17.65 -10.44
N ILE A 5 -5.53 -17.00 -9.94
CA ILE A 5 -5.39 -15.80 -9.11
C ILE A 5 -4.88 -16.26 -7.73
N LYS A 6 -3.62 -15.97 -7.44
CA LYS A 6 -3.02 -16.25 -6.12
C LYS A 6 -3.22 -15.05 -5.20
N LYS A 7 -4.19 -15.16 -4.29
CA LYS A 7 -4.47 -14.13 -3.29
C LYS A 7 -3.57 -14.25 -2.06
N CYS A 8 -3.18 -13.13 -1.48
CA CYS A 8 -2.52 -13.06 -0.18
C CYS A 8 -3.49 -12.62 0.93
N SER A 9 -3.12 -12.90 2.19
CA SER A 9 -3.89 -12.45 3.35
C SER A 9 -3.53 -11.01 3.70
N ILE A 10 -4.46 -10.08 3.56
CA ILE A 10 -4.25 -8.66 3.93
C ILE A 10 -3.77 -8.54 5.37
N ALA A 11 -4.47 -9.17 6.32
CA ALA A 11 -4.09 -9.13 7.73
C ALA A 11 -2.69 -9.71 7.96
N GLY A 12 -2.33 -10.78 7.24
CA GLY A 12 -1.00 -11.39 7.32
C GLY A 12 0.10 -10.50 6.75
N ILE A 13 -0.14 -9.86 5.60
CA ILE A 13 0.81 -8.92 4.98
C ILE A 13 1.00 -7.67 5.83
N VAL A 14 -0.08 -7.07 6.35
CA VAL A 14 -0.01 -5.90 7.22
C VAL A 14 0.76 -6.24 8.50
N ALA A 15 0.45 -7.36 9.16
CA ALA A 15 1.18 -7.79 10.35
C ALA A 15 2.67 -8.02 10.05
N LEU A 16 2.99 -8.68 8.94
CA LEU A 16 4.37 -8.90 8.52
C LEU A 16 5.10 -7.58 8.21
N GLY A 17 4.44 -6.63 7.54
CA GLY A 17 4.99 -5.31 7.25
C GLY A 17 5.37 -4.55 8.52
N ILE A 18 4.44 -4.50 9.49
CA ILE A 18 4.68 -3.90 10.81
C ILE A 18 5.86 -4.57 11.53
N SER A 19 5.95 -5.90 11.48
CA SER A 19 7.07 -6.65 12.08
C SER A 19 8.41 -6.41 11.37
N LEU A 20 8.42 -6.24 10.05
CA LEU A 20 9.63 -5.99 9.27
C LEU A 20 10.16 -4.55 9.44
N ALA A 21 9.28 -3.59 9.73
CA ALA A 21 9.62 -2.18 9.82
C ALA A 21 8.83 -1.49 10.96
N PRO A 22 9.08 -1.83 12.22
CA PRO A 22 8.32 -1.30 13.36
C PRO A 22 8.51 0.22 13.49
N GLY A 23 7.41 0.96 13.64
CA GLY A 23 7.41 2.42 13.81
C GLY A 23 7.81 3.22 12.56
N SER A 24 7.89 2.57 11.40
CA SER A 24 8.33 3.18 10.14
C SER A 24 7.27 4.04 9.44
N VAL A 25 6.00 3.91 9.86
CA VAL A 25 4.82 4.63 9.36
C VAL A 25 3.99 5.10 10.55
N ARG A 26 3.34 6.26 10.42
CA ARG A 26 2.43 6.84 11.42
C ARG A 26 1.04 6.19 11.38
N THR A 27 0.61 5.73 10.22
CA THR A 27 -0.68 5.05 10.01
C THR A 27 -0.77 3.85 10.94
N SER A 28 -1.80 3.86 11.80
CA SER A 28 -2.05 2.82 12.79
C SER A 28 -2.24 1.45 12.15
N LYS A 29 -2.09 0.37 12.94
CA LYS A 29 -2.37 -0.99 12.45
C LYS A 29 -3.80 -1.10 11.91
N GLU A 30 -4.76 -0.51 12.61
CA GLU A 30 -6.17 -0.47 12.23
C GLU A 30 -6.36 0.34 10.94
N GLY A 31 -5.66 1.47 10.80
CA GLY A 31 -5.63 2.27 9.57
C GLY A 31 -5.09 1.46 8.38
N GLN A 32 -3.94 0.80 8.55
CA GLN A 32 -3.34 -0.05 7.52
C GLN A 32 -4.27 -1.18 7.08
N GLN A 33 -4.96 -1.83 8.02
CA GLN A 33 -5.93 -2.90 7.69
C GLN A 33 -7.12 -2.38 6.89
N LYS A 34 -7.61 -1.17 7.20
CA LYS A 34 -8.71 -0.54 6.45
C LYS A 34 -8.28 -0.17 5.03
N ILE A 35 -7.16 0.54 4.89
CA ILE A 35 -6.62 0.96 3.60
C ILE A 35 -6.35 -0.27 2.72
N ALA A 36 -5.62 -1.26 3.23
CA ALA A 36 -5.34 -2.48 2.48
C ALA A 36 -6.60 -3.27 2.11
N GLY A 37 -7.68 -3.13 2.89
CA GLY A 37 -8.99 -3.70 2.60
C GLY A 37 -9.58 -3.27 1.25
N TRP A 38 -9.19 -2.10 0.73
CA TRP A 38 -9.69 -1.55 -0.52
C TRP A 38 -8.88 -1.95 -1.76
N GLU A 39 -7.67 -2.49 -1.61
CA GLU A 39 -6.67 -2.61 -2.69
C GLU A 39 -6.51 -4.04 -3.28
N ASP A 40 -7.31 -5.02 -2.81
CA ASP A 40 -7.08 -6.47 -3.03
C ASP A 40 -5.66 -6.90 -2.56
N CYS A 41 -5.36 -8.20 -2.59
CA CYS A 41 -4.01 -8.69 -2.28
C CYS A 41 -3.66 -9.85 -3.19
N ARG A 42 -2.68 -9.68 -4.10
CA ARG A 42 -2.28 -10.72 -5.07
C ARG A 42 -0.77 -10.94 -5.12
N SER A 43 -0.33 -12.19 -5.07
CA SER A 43 1.09 -12.54 -5.17
C SER A 43 1.61 -12.64 -6.60
N THR A 44 0.70 -12.61 -7.59
CA THR A 44 1.04 -12.59 -9.02
C THR A 44 0.61 -11.25 -9.62
N PRO A 45 1.47 -10.64 -10.45
CA PRO A 45 1.16 -9.38 -11.11
C PRO A 45 -0.13 -9.44 -11.93
N TYR A 46 -0.86 -8.34 -11.93
CA TYR A 46 -2.09 -8.16 -12.69
C TYR A 46 -2.15 -6.72 -13.22
N TYR A 47 -2.94 -6.49 -14.26
CA TYR A 47 -3.21 -5.13 -14.73
C TYR A 47 -4.39 -4.55 -13.95
N CYS A 48 -4.19 -3.38 -13.32
CA CYS A 48 -5.29 -2.64 -12.70
C CYS A 48 -6.17 -1.98 -13.78
N THR A 49 -7.27 -1.36 -13.37
CA THR A 49 -8.19 -0.65 -14.28
C THR A 49 -7.54 0.53 -14.99
N ALA A 50 -6.48 1.11 -14.42
CA ALA A 50 -5.66 2.14 -15.05
C ALA A 50 -4.58 1.60 -16.01
N GLY A 51 -4.52 0.28 -16.23
CA GLY A 51 -3.59 -0.36 -17.16
C GLY A 51 -2.14 -0.50 -16.64
N GLY A 52 -1.88 -0.14 -15.38
CA GLY A 52 -0.59 -0.35 -14.72
C GLY A 52 -0.41 -1.79 -14.26
N LEU A 53 0.83 -2.30 -14.32
CA LEU A 53 1.17 -3.60 -13.74
C LEU A 53 1.25 -3.47 -12.22
N THR A 54 0.44 -4.25 -11.51
CA THR A 54 0.20 -4.15 -10.07
C THR A 54 0.46 -5.48 -9.38
N VAL A 55 1.02 -5.46 -8.17
CA VAL A 55 1.22 -6.65 -7.33
C VAL A 55 1.04 -6.33 -5.85
N GLY A 56 0.82 -7.36 -5.04
CA GLY A 56 0.63 -7.22 -3.61
C GLY A 56 -0.67 -6.48 -3.30
N ILE A 57 -0.56 -5.47 -2.44
CA ILE A 57 -1.64 -4.55 -2.06
C ILE A 57 -1.38 -3.26 -2.86
N GLY A 58 -2.05 -3.09 -4.01
CA GLY A 58 -2.01 -1.86 -4.83
C GLY A 58 -0.65 -1.44 -5.43
N SER A 59 0.44 -2.18 -5.23
CA SER A 59 1.80 -1.72 -5.57
C SER A 59 2.11 -1.76 -7.07
N THR A 60 2.56 -0.63 -7.64
CA THR A 60 2.85 -0.48 -9.09
C THR A 60 4.32 -0.19 -9.41
N GLY A 61 5.15 0.15 -8.42
CA GLY A 61 6.54 0.55 -8.65
C GLY A 61 7.44 -0.63 -9.01
N GLY A 62 8.02 -0.64 -10.22
CA GLY A 62 9.02 -1.64 -10.62
C GLY A 62 8.52 -3.08 -10.48
N VAL A 63 7.31 -3.36 -10.96
CA VAL A 63 6.73 -4.71 -10.95
C VAL A 63 7.29 -5.52 -12.11
N GLU A 64 7.76 -6.73 -11.80
CA GLU A 64 8.25 -7.73 -12.75
C GLU A 64 7.20 -8.82 -12.95
N ASN A 65 7.18 -9.47 -14.10
CA ASN A 65 6.22 -10.55 -14.39
C ASN A 65 6.62 -11.89 -13.74
N ARG A 66 6.65 -11.95 -12.41
CA ARG A 66 6.93 -13.14 -11.60
C ARG A 66 6.07 -13.20 -10.35
N GLU A 67 6.04 -14.33 -9.68
CA GLU A 67 5.42 -14.43 -8.36
C GLU A 67 6.27 -13.74 -7.28
N TYR A 68 5.59 -13.09 -6.33
CA TYR A 68 6.17 -12.39 -5.20
C TYR A 68 5.85 -13.13 -3.90
N SER A 69 6.85 -13.23 -3.02
CA SER A 69 6.67 -13.75 -1.66
C SER A 69 5.90 -12.77 -0.77
N ASN A 70 5.29 -13.29 0.31
CA ASN A 70 4.63 -12.45 1.31
C ASN A 70 5.58 -11.41 1.91
N GLN A 71 6.88 -11.72 2.05
CA GLN A 71 7.87 -10.79 2.59
C GLN A 71 8.17 -9.65 1.61
N GLU A 72 8.23 -9.92 0.30
CA GLU A 72 8.37 -8.86 -0.71
C GLU A 72 7.12 -7.99 -0.78
N ILE A 73 5.93 -8.58 -0.73
CA ILE A 73 4.66 -7.86 -0.72
C ILE A 73 4.56 -6.96 0.53
N ALA A 74 4.94 -7.47 1.71
CA ALA A 74 4.94 -6.69 2.94
C ALA A 74 5.91 -5.50 2.92
N ARG A 75 7.12 -5.68 2.34
CA ARG A 75 8.06 -4.57 2.14
C ARG A 75 7.51 -3.52 1.19
N ARG A 76 6.89 -3.95 0.08
CA ARG A 76 6.22 -3.04 -0.87
C ARG A 76 5.11 -2.25 -0.16
N TRP A 77 4.26 -2.92 0.61
CA TRP A 77 3.21 -2.26 1.39
C TRP A 77 3.73 -1.13 2.29
N ILE A 78 4.77 -1.40 3.08
CA ILE A 78 5.37 -0.36 3.95
C ILE A 78 6.00 0.76 3.12
N ASN A 79 6.76 0.44 2.08
CA ASN A 79 7.39 1.44 1.23
C ASN A 79 6.35 2.36 0.54
N ASP A 80 5.22 1.79 0.15
CA ASP A 80 4.15 2.52 -0.54
C ASP A 80 3.41 3.43 0.45
N LEU A 81 3.09 2.94 1.65
CA LEU A 81 2.55 3.75 2.75
C LEU A 81 3.49 4.90 3.14
N GLN A 82 4.79 4.64 3.30
CA GLN A 82 5.76 5.68 3.63
C GLN A 82 5.80 6.79 2.57
N ARG A 83 5.73 6.42 1.29
CA ARG A 83 5.68 7.41 0.20
C ARG A 83 4.40 8.25 0.27
N ALA A 84 3.27 7.63 0.56
CA ALA A 84 2.00 8.33 0.73
C ALA A 84 2.02 9.27 1.95
N GLU A 85 2.49 8.80 3.11
CA GLU A 85 2.65 9.62 4.31
C GLU A 85 3.58 10.82 4.08
N ASN A 86 4.71 10.58 3.42
CA ASN A 86 5.64 11.65 3.07
C ASN A 86 5.01 12.68 2.14
N CYS A 87 4.18 12.26 1.19
CA CYS A 87 3.41 13.19 0.36
C CYS A 87 2.52 14.11 1.22
N ILE A 88 1.76 13.53 2.16
CA ILE A 88 0.85 14.27 3.02
C ILE A 88 1.59 15.21 3.96
N ASN A 89 2.69 14.75 4.55
CA ASN A 89 3.54 15.57 5.39
C ASN A 89 4.14 16.76 4.63
N ASN A 90 4.68 16.54 3.44
CA ASN A 90 5.43 17.56 2.71
C ASN A 90 4.54 18.59 2.01
N ASN A 91 3.32 18.22 1.61
CA ASN A 91 2.48 19.07 0.75
C ASN A 91 1.16 19.51 1.39
N PHE A 92 0.73 18.86 2.48
CA PHE A 92 -0.60 19.07 3.05
C PHE A 92 -0.58 19.31 4.57
N HIS A 93 0.55 19.70 5.16
CA HIS A 93 0.68 19.89 6.62
C HIS A 93 0.31 18.63 7.43
N GLY A 94 0.66 17.44 6.91
CA GLY A 94 0.30 16.15 7.52
C GLY A 94 0.71 16.00 8.99
N ALA A 95 1.82 16.64 9.40
CA ALA A 95 2.30 16.62 10.78
C ALA A 95 1.28 17.21 11.77
N ASP A 96 0.51 18.21 11.34
CA ASP A 96 -0.46 18.94 12.17
C ASP A 96 -1.85 18.28 12.16
N MET A 97 -2.07 17.31 11.27
CA MET A 97 -3.37 16.64 11.14
C MET A 97 -3.69 15.73 12.33
N PRO A 98 -4.94 15.69 12.79
CA PRO A 98 -5.43 14.61 13.66
C PRO A 98 -5.22 13.24 13.00
N GLN A 99 -5.02 12.19 13.81
CA GLN A 99 -4.63 10.86 13.32
C GLN A 99 -5.53 10.33 12.20
N LEU A 100 -6.85 10.34 12.37
CA LEU A 100 -7.79 9.81 11.37
C LEU A 100 -7.79 10.64 10.08
N THR A 101 -7.56 11.94 10.17
CA THR A 101 -7.46 12.82 9.01
C THR A 101 -6.18 12.53 8.22
N PHE A 102 -5.06 12.36 8.93
CA PHE A 102 -3.79 11.98 8.32
C PHE A 102 -3.89 10.61 7.61
N GLU A 103 -4.53 9.62 8.24
CA GLU A 103 -4.73 8.29 7.67
C GLU A 103 -5.63 8.34 6.42
N ALA A 104 -6.72 9.12 6.45
CA ALA A 104 -7.59 9.29 5.29
C ALA A 104 -6.88 10.00 4.12
N MET A 105 -6.06 11.01 4.41
CA MET A 105 -5.24 11.66 3.38
C MET A 105 -4.17 10.72 2.83
N THR A 106 -3.58 9.86 3.67
CA THR A 106 -2.62 8.85 3.25
C THR A 106 -3.26 7.81 2.32
N ASP A 107 -4.48 7.37 2.62
CA ASP A 107 -5.28 6.50 1.74
C ASP A 107 -5.52 7.16 0.37
N ALA A 108 -5.94 8.42 0.36
CA ALA A 108 -6.12 9.18 -0.87
C ALA A 108 -4.82 9.30 -1.68
N ALA A 109 -3.67 9.49 -1.02
CA ALA A 109 -2.36 9.57 -1.67
C ALA A 109 -1.89 8.22 -2.24
N LEU A 110 -2.27 7.10 -1.63
CA LEU A 110 -2.03 5.77 -2.19
C LEU A 110 -2.85 5.55 -3.46
N ASN A 111 -4.13 5.93 -3.43
CA ASN A 111 -5.06 5.66 -4.53
C ASN A 111 -4.80 6.58 -5.74
N LEU A 112 -4.62 7.87 -5.51
CA LEU A 112 -4.49 8.89 -6.57
C LEU A 112 -3.03 9.21 -6.92
N GLY A 113 -2.09 8.80 -6.07
CA GLY A 113 -0.71 9.27 -6.13
C GLY A 113 -0.58 10.72 -5.66
N CYS A 114 0.64 11.11 -5.26
CA CYS A 114 0.89 12.45 -4.74
C CYS A 114 0.56 13.56 -5.74
N THR A 115 0.91 13.36 -7.02
CA THR A 115 0.58 14.30 -8.09
C THR A 115 -0.92 14.38 -8.37
N GLY A 116 -1.69 13.32 -8.14
CA GLY A 116 -3.14 13.35 -8.32
C GLY A 116 -3.90 14.14 -7.24
N LEU A 117 -3.24 14.43 -6.11
CA LEU A 117 -3.79 15.25 -5.02
C LEU A 117 -3.45 16.74 -5.12
N MET A 118 -2.48 17.12 -5.95
CA MET A 118 -2.01 18.51 -6.14
C MET A 118 -2.68 19.15 -7.36
#